data_AF-A0A8D2M9S1-F1
#
_entry.id   AF-A0A8D2M9S1-F1
#
_cell.length_a   1.000
_cell.length_b   1.000
_cell.length_c   1.000
_cell.angle_alpha   90.00
_cell.angle_beta   90.00
_cell.angle_gamma   90.00
#
_symmetry.space_group_name_H-M   'P 1'
#
loop_
_entity.id
_entity.type
_entity.pdbx_description
1 polymer ?
#
loop_
_entity_poly.entity_id
_entity_poly.type
_entity_poly.pdbx_seq_one_letter_code
_entity_poly.pdbx_strand_id
1 'polypeptide(L)'
;LDGAGLSRRNRSEKSKNAAKTRREKENGEFYELAKLLPLPSAITSQLDKASIIRLTTSYLKMRAVFPEVSKTDYEIGHLWLFQADGSQLINMRPKIQRAQYKII
;
A
#
# COMPACT_ATOMS: atom_id res chain seq x y z
N LEU A 1 -33.64 -41.02 18.48
CA LEU A 1 -32.89 -39.84 17.99
C LEU A 1 -33.69 -39.22 16.85
N ASP A 2 -34.33 -38.09 17.13
CA ASP A 2 -35.35 -37.44 16.32
C ASP A 2 -34.74 -36.62 15.17
N GLY A 3 -35.20 -36.90 13.94
CA GLY A 3 -34.64 -36.36 12.68
C GLY A 3 -34.66 -34.83 12.55
N ALA A 4 -35.50 -34.14 13.33
CA ALA A 4 -35.52 -32.68 13.41
C ALA A 4 -34.23 -32.09 13.99
N GLY A 5 -33.53 -32.82 14.87
CA GLY A 5 -32.25 -32.41 15.44
C GLY A 5 -31.07 -32.53 14.45
N LEU A 6 -31.13 -33.48 13.49
CA LEU A 6 -30.15 -33.57 12.41
C LEU A 6 -30.34 -32.44 11.38
N SER A 7 -31.57 -32.14 10.98
CA SER A 7 -31.88 -31.09 10.00
C SER A 7 -31.47 -29.69 10.49
N ARG A 8 -31.66 -29.40 11.78
CA ARG A 8 -31.18 -28.16 12.41
C ARG A 8 -29.65 -28.08 12.47
N ARG A 9 -28.96 -29.18 12.83
CA ARG A 9 -27.49 -29.24 12.84
C ARG A 9 -26.90 -29.00 11.44
N ASN A 10 -27.43 -29.69 10.43
CA ASN A 10 -26.98 -29.53 9.04
C ASN A 10 -27.18 -28.09 8.51
N ARG A 11 -28.30 -27.43 8.84
CA ARG A 11 -28.50 -26.01 8.45
C ARG A 11 -27.53 -25.07 9.15
N SER A 12 -27.29 -25.28 10.45
CA SER A 12 -26.31 -24.51 11.22
C SER A 12 -24.90 -24.71 10.67
N GLU A 13 -24.49 -25.93 10.36
CA GLU A 13 -23.19 -26.24 9.78
C GLU A 13 -22.99 -25.61 8.40
N LYS A 14 -24.00 -25.66 7.53
CA LYS A 14 -23.98 -24.96 6.23
C LYS A 14 -23.83 -23.44 6.40
N SER A 15 -24.55 -22.84 7.35
CA SER A 15 -24.43 -21.40 7.65
C SER A 15 -23.05 -21.03 8.19
N LYS A 16 -22.49 -21.84 9.11
CA LYS A 16 -21.13 -21.67 9.64
C LYS A 16 -20.08 -21.75 8.54
N ASN A 17 -20.19 -22.75 7.65
CA ASN A 17 -19.27 -22.90 6.53
C ASN A 17 -19.35 -21.70 5.57
N ALA A 18 -20.57 -21.24 5.24
CA ALA A 18 -20.76 -20.05 4.41
C ALA A 18 -20.15 -18.77 5.03
N ALA A 19 -20.32 -18.57 6.34
CA ALA A 19 -19.71 -17.46 7.06
C ALA A 19 -18.18 -17.53 7.06
N LYS A 20 -17.61 -18.73 7.21
CA LYS A 20 -16.16 -18.98 7.15
C LYS A 20 -15.60 -18.65 5.78
N THR A 21 -16.20 -19.19 4.71
CA THR A 21 -15.78 -18.93 3.33
C THR A 21 -15.84 -17.45 2.98
N ARG A 22 -16.85 -16.71 3.46
CA ARG A 22 -16.90 -15.25 3.29
C ARG A 22 -15.71 -14.54 3.95
N ARG A 23 -15.37 -14.91 5.19
CA ARG A 23 -14.23 -14.32 5.92
C ARG A 23 -12.90 -14.67 5.26
N GLU A 24 -12.73 -15.90 4.78
CA GLU A 24 -11.52 -16.34 4.07
C GLU A 24 -11.35 -15.58 2.75
N LYS A 25 -12.43 -15.42 1.98
CA LYS A 25 -12.40 -14.64 0.74
C LYS A 25 -12.03 -13.18 1.01
N GLU A 26 -12.68 -12.55 1.99
CA GLU A 26 -12.41 -11.17 2.39
C GLU A 26 -10.93 -11.01 2.82
N ASN A 27 -10.41 -11.92 3.64
CA ASN A 27 -9.00 -11.90 4.03
C ASN A 27 -8.09 -11.97 2.79
N GLY A 28 -8.39 -12.86 1.83
CA GLY A 28 -7.65 -12.95 0.58
C GLY A 28 -7.62 -11.63 -0.19
N GLU A 29 -8.77 -10.97 -0.33
CA GLU A 29 -8.87 -9.67 -1.00
C GLU A 29 -8.03 -8.58 -0.30
N PHE A 30 -8.00 -8.56 1.04
CA PHE A 30 -7.13 -7.66 1.81
C PHE A 30 -5.64 -7.91 1.56
N TYR A 31 -5.22 -9.18 1.52
CA TYR A 31 -3.82 -9.54 1.24
C TYR A 31 -3.41 -9.13 -0.17
N GLU A 32 -4.26 -9.36 -1.17
CA GLU A 32 -3.98 -8.90 -2.53
C GLU A 32 -3.92 -7.37 -2.62
N LEU A 33 -4.81 -6.67 -1.94
CA LEU A 33 -4.76 -5.20 -1.88
C LEU A 33 -3.45 -4.69 -1.26
N ALA A 34 -2.96 -5.33 -0.19
CA ALA A 34 -1.70 -4.96 0.45
C ALA A 34 -0.50 -5.11 -0.49
N LYS A 35 -0.49 -6.15 -1.35
CA LYS A 35 0.58 -6.37 -2.34
C LYS A 35 0.64 -5.30 -3.44
N LEU A 36 -0.47 -4.60 -3.70
CA LEU A 36 -0.54 -3.53 -4.69
C LEU A 36 -0.02 -2.18 -4.19
N LEU A 37 0.22 -2.04 -2.88
CA LEU A 37 0.84 -0.84 -2.32
C LEU A 37 2.30 -0.74 -2.78
N PRO A 38 2.83 0.47 -3.02
CA PRO A 38 4.23 0.68 -3.37
C PRO A 38 5.14 0.56 -2.14
N LEU A 39 5.08 -0.58 -1.46
CA LEU A 39 5.82 -0.89 -0.24
C LEU A 39 6.45 -2.27 -0.39
N PRO A 40 7.64 -2.51 0.19
CA PRO A 40 8.25 -3.84 0.20
C PRO A 40 7.33 -4.91 0.80
N SER A 41 7.35 -6.11 0.23
CA SER A 41 6.52 -7.25 0.67
C SER A 41 6.73 -7.64 2.14
N ALA A 42 7.95 -7.41 2.64
CA ALA A 42 8.31 -7.62 4.06
C ALA A 42 7.47 -6.75 5.01
N ILE A 43 7.02 -5.57 4.56
CA ILE A 43 6.18 -4.66 5.34
C ILE A 43 4.71 -4.97 5.11
N THR A 44 4.28 -5.14 3.85
CA THR A 44 2.86 -5.34 3.51
C THR A 44 2.29 -6.64 4.05
N SER A 45 3.11 -7.66 4.26
CA SER A 45 2.72 -8.93 4.91
C SER A 45 2.37 -8.81 6.39
N GLN A 46 2.85 -7.75 7.06
CA GLN A 46 2.63 -7.52 8.50
C GLN A 46 1.50 -6.52 8.78
N LEU A 47 0.90 -5.93 7.75
CA LEU A 47 -0.13 -4.92 7.91
C LEU A 47 -1.45 -5.54 8.40
N ASP A 48 -2.06 -4.89 9.39
CA ASP A 48 -3.44 -5.16 9.77
C ASP A 48 -4.42 -4.56 8.75
N LYS A 49 -5.67 -5.06 8.74
CA LYS A 49 -6.70 -4.64 7.78
C LYS A 49 -6.97 -3.14 7.79
N ALA A 50 -6.95 -2.48 8.96
CA ALA A 50 -7.24 -1.06 9.05
C ALA A 50 -6.09 -0.23 8.45
N SER A 51 -4.86 -0.63 8.72
CA SER A 51 -3.68 -0.01 8.11
C SER A 51 -3.66 -0.18 6.60
N ILE A 52 -4.03 -1.36 6.06
CA ILE A 52 -4.16 -1.57 4.60
C ILE A 52 -5.12 -0.53 4.01
N ILE A 53 -6.33 -0.38 4.56
CA ILE A 53 -7.31 0.61 4.06
C ILE A 53 -6.78 2.04 4.16
N ARG A 54 -6.18 2.42 5.29
CA ARG A 54 -5.65 3.77 5.51
C ARG A 54 -4.54 4.11 4.51
N LEU A 55 -3.61 3.18 4.30
CA LEU A 55 -2.49 3.36 3.38
C LEU A 55 -2.96 3.40 1.93
N THR A 56 -3.84 2.48 1.51
CA THR A 56 -4.44 2.49 0.16
C THR A 56 -5.18 3.80 -0.10
N THR A 57 -6.02 4.24 0.84
CA THR A 57 -6.79 5.49 0.68
C THR A 57 -5.86 6.69 0.58
N SER A 58 -4.83 6.74 1.43
CA SER A 58 -3.85 7.84 1.42
C SER A 58 -3.04 7.84 0.11
N TYR A 59 -2.65 6.67 -0.38
CA TYR A 59 -1.94 6.51 -1.64
C TYR A 59 -2.77 7.00 -2.83
N LEU A 60 -4.05 6.61 -2.92
CA LEU A 60 -4.93 7.07 -3.99
C LEU A 60 -5.14 8.59 -3.97
N LYS A 61 -5.33 9.18 -2.77
CA LYS A 61 -5.42 10.64 -2.60
C LYS A 61 -4.14 11.35 -3.03
N MET A 62 -2.98 10.82 -2.64
CA MET A 62 -1.68 11.35 -3.02
C MET A 62 -1.49 11.32 -4.54
N ARG A 63 -1.88 10.23 -5.22
CA ARG A 63 -1.81 10.15 -6.69
C ARG A 63 -2.73 11.14 -7.42
N ALA A 64 -3.86 11.51 -6.81
CA ALA A 64 -4.75 12.51 -7.39
C ALA A 64 -4.15 13.93 -7.31
N VAL A 65 -3.41 14.23 -6.24
CA VAL A 65 -2.74 15.54 -6.05
C VAL A 65 -1.40 15.61 -6.78
N PHE A 66 -0.67 14.49 -6.82
CA PHE A 66 0.65 14.38 -7.42
C PHE A 66 0.68 13.21 -8.43
N PRO A 67 0.24 13.42 -9.68
CA PRO A 67 0.20 12.36 -10.68
C PRO A 67 1.60 11.94 -11.20
N GLU A 68 2.65 12.74 -10.95
CA GLU A 68 4.00 12.50 -11.50
C GLU A 68 4.96 11.72 -10.60
N VAL A 69 4.64 11.50 -9.32
CA VAL A 69 5.54 10.85 -8.34
C VAL A 69 5.85 9.39 -8.70
N SER A 70 5.18 8.81 -9.69
CA SER A 70 5.45 7.45 -10.16
C SER A 70 6.51 7.36 -11.28
N LYS A 71 7.09 8.49 -11.73
CA LYS A 71 8.12 8.50 -12.80
C LYS A 71 9.48 9.04 -12.35
N THR A 72 9.54 9.82 -11.27
CA THR A 72 10.74 10.56 -10.88
C THR A 72 11.76 9.76 -10.06
N ASP A 73 11.41 8.57 -9.56
CA ASP A 73 12.34 7.75 -8.76
C ASP A 73 13.45 7.11 -9.61
N TYR A 74 13.18 6.83 -10.89
CA TYR A 74 14.18 6.29 -11.82
C TYR A 74 15.12 7.38 -12.39
N GLU A 75 14.58 8.57 -12.67
CA GLU A 75 15.36 9.68 -13.23
C GLU A 75 16.26 10.35 -12.18
N ILE A 76 15.76 10.53 -10.94
CA ILE A 76 16.55 11.12 -9.86
C ILE A 76 17.60 10.12 -9.35
N GLY A 77 17.30 8.82 -9.32
CA GLY A 77 18.26 7.78 -8.96
C GLY A 77 19.47 7.71 -9.89
N HIS A 78 19.30 7.97 -11.19
CA HIS A 78 20.40 8.03 -12.16
C HIS A 78 21.28 9.27 -12.01
N LEU A 79 20.73 10.40 -11.55
CA LEU A 79 21.49 11.63 -11.34
C LEU A 79 22.42 11.56 -10.12
N TRP A 80 22.02 10.83 -9.07
CA TRP A 80 22.83 10.68 -7.84
C TRP A 80 23.86 9.55 -7.89
N LEU A 81 23.76 8.60 -8.83
CA LEU A 81 24.76 7.52 -8.99
C LEU A 81 25.97 7.92 -9.85
N PHE A 82 25.87 9.00 -10.63
CA PHE A 82 26.96 9.47 -11.50
C PHE A 82 27.91 10.47 -10.82
N GLN A 83 27.51 11.06 -9.69
CA GLN A 83 28.31 12.08 -9.00
C GLN A 83 29.13 11.49 -7.84
N ALA A 84 29.94 10.47 -8.13
CA ALA A 84 30.87 9.87 -7.16
C ALA A 84 32.35 10.18 -7.44
N ASP A 85 32.67 11.02 -8.43
CA ASP A 85 34.00 11.61 -8.58
C ASP A 85 33.94 13.14 -8.38
N GLY A 86 34.47 13.56 -7.23
CA GLY A 86 34.52 14.95 -6.81
C GLY A 86 35.48 15.81 -7.64
N SER A 87 35.10 16.14 -8.87
CA SER A 87 35.77 17.18 -9.65
C SER A 87 34.78 17.96 -10.51
N GLN A 88 34.73 19.28 -10.25
CA GLN A 88 34.15 20.34 -11.07
C GLN A 88 32.62 20.58 -10.96
N LEU A 89 32.23 21.39 -9.98
CA LEU A 89 31.00 22.21 -10.07
C LEU A 89 31.38 23.68 -10.28
N ILE A 90 31.78 24.03 -11.50
CA ILE A 90 31.75 25.42 -11.98
C ILE A 90 30.53 25.58 -12.89
N ASN A 91 29.65 26.51 -12.49
CA ASN A 91 28.51 27.03 -13.24
C ASN A 91 27.38 26.06 -13.59
N MET A 92 26.37 26.02 -12.72
CA MET A 92 24.97 26.10 -13.16
C MET A 92 24.09 26.57 -12.00
N ARG A 93 23.53 27.78 -12.11
CA ARG A 93 22.40 28.20 -11.26
C ARG A 93 21.11 27.59 -11.82
N PRO A 94 20.26 27.00 -10.98
CA PRO A 94 18.81 27.01 -11.20
C PRO A 94 18.16 27.92 -10.16
N LYS A 95 17.47 28.96 -10.64
CA LYS A 95 16.53 29.75 -9.83
C LYS A 95 15.33 28.86 -9.51
N ILE A 96 15.31 28.26 -8.32
CA ILE A 96 14.07 27.80 -7.70
C ILE A 96 14.13 28.31 -6.26
N GLN A 97 13.40 29.40 -6.03
CA GLN A 97 13.18 29.94 -4.69
C GLN A 97 12.49 28.86 -3.86
N ARG A 98 13.25 28.07 -3.11
CA ARG A 98 12.71 27.34 -1.98
C ARG A 98 12.24 28.40 -0.99
N ALA A 99 10.92 28.51 -0.88
CA ALA A 99 10.26 29.08 0.27
C ALA A 99 10.92 28.49 1.52
N GLN A 100 11.56 29.36 2.29
CA GLN A 100 12.07 29.02 3.62
C GLN A 100 10.88 28.53 4.44
N TYR A 101 10.88 27.26 4.80
CA TYR A 101 10.11 26.76 5.92
C TYR A 101 10.69 27.41 7.17
N LYS A 102 10.14 28.56 7.54
CA LYS A 102 10.37 29.19 8.83
C LYS A 102 9.53 28.41 9.85
N ILE A 103 10.11 27.36 10.42
CA ILE A 103 9.62 26.72 11.63
C ILE A 103 10.72 26.92 12.68
N ILE A 104 10.35 27.73 13.67
CA ILE A 104 10.86 27.90 15.04
C ILE A 104 12.07 27.03 15.43
#